data_AF-A0A2S4HHD9-F1
#
_entry.id   AF-A0A2S4HHD9-F1
#
_cell.length_a   1.000
_cell.length_b   1.000
_cell.length_c   1.000
_cell.angle_alpha   90.00
_cell.angle_beta   90.00
_cell.angle_gamma   90.00
#
_symmetry.space_group_name_H-M   'P 1'
#
loop_
_entity.id
_entity.type
_entity.pdbx_description
1 polymer ?
#
loop_
_entity_poly.entity_id
_entity_poly.type
_entity_poly.pdbx_seq_one_letter_code
_entity_poly.pdbx_strand_id
1 'polypeptide(L)' 'MYFESISDLLRMSGHGPYVWFCYGVSALVLSILVGVARSRRKQAEQQIRAIVRRKKASTSSTSQH' A
#
# COMPACT_ATOMS: atom_id res chain seq x y z
N MET A 1 -0.12 -38.67 -22.09
CA MET A 1 0.50 -37.71 -21.15
C MET A 1 -0.42 -36.48 -21.05
N TYR A 2 -1.54 -36.61 -20.35
CA TYR A 2 -2.74 -35.75 -20.48
C TYR A 2 -2.64 -34.38 -19.78
N PHE A 3 -1.44 -33.97 -19.37
CA PHE A 3 -1.16 -32.73 -18.64
C PHE A 3 0.20 -32.17 -19.08
N GLU A 4 0.40 -31.94 -20.37
CA GLU A 4 1.69 -31.42 -20.89
C GLU A 4 1.87 -29.91 -20.72
N SER A 5 0.86 -29.13 -20.32
CA SER A 5 1.09 -27.70 -20.18
C SER A 5 0.05 -26.98 -19.33
N ILE A 6 0.55 -26.18 -18.40
CA ILE A 6 -0.15 -25.05 -17.76
C ILE A 6 -0.84 -24.16 -18.83
N SER A 7 -0.34 -24.16 -20.07
CA SER A 7 -0.99 -23.55 -21.23
C SER A 7 -2.36 -24.13 -21.58
N ASP A 8 -2.68 -25.38 -21.28
CA ASP A 8 -3.99 -25.98 -21.57
C ASP A 8 -5.03 -25.58 -20.50
N LEU A 9 -4.60 -25.42 -19.24
CA LEU A 9 -5.39 -24.80 -18.17
C LEU A 9 -5.64 -23.30 -18.41
N LEU A 10 -4.71 -22.60 -19.07
CA LEU A 10 -4.89 -21.23 -19.58
C LEU A 10 -5.73 -21.16 -20.86
N ARG A 11 -5.85 -22.25 -21.62
CA ARG A 11 -6.52 -22.28 -22.94
C ARG A 11 -7.79 -23.09 -22.98
N MET A 12 -8.24 -23.63 -21.84
CA MET A 12 -9.56 -24.24 -21.72
C MET A 12 -10.62 -23.14 -21.96
N SER A 13 -11.10 -23.03 -23.21
CA SER A 13 -12.06 -22.02 -23.68
C SER A 13 -11.57 -20.55 -23.71
N GLY A 14 -10.30 -20.29 -24.03
CA GLY A 14 -9.84 -18.93 -24.45
C GLY A 14 -9.82 -17.81 -23.40
N HIS A 15 -10.10 -18.09 -22.12
CA HIS A 15 -10.24 -17.09 -21.06
C HIS A 15 -9.09 -17.02 -20.04
N GLY A 16 -8.05 -17.87 -20.11
CA GLY A 16 -6.91 -17.81 -19.20
C GLY A 16 -6.18 -16.45 -19.12
N PRO A 17 -5.93 -15.72 -20.24
CA PRO A 17 -5.34 -14.39 -20.14
C PRO A 17 -6.26 -13.37 -19.47
N TYR A 18 -7.58 -13.56 -19.53
CA TYR A 18 -8.56 -12.68 -18.89
C TYR A 18 -8.49 -12.75 -17.36
N VAL A 19 -8.38 -13.96 -16.80
CA VAL A 19 -8.26 -14.17 -15.36
C VAL A 19 -6.97 -13.55 -14.83
N TRP A 20 -5.86 -13.75 -15.55
CA TRP A 20 -4.59 -13.14 -15.19
C TRP A 20 -4.64 -11.61 -15.26
N PHE A 21 -5.36 -11.05 -16.25
CA PHE A 21 -5.62 -9.60 -16.30
C PHE A 21 -6.43 -9.12 -15.10
N CYS A 22 -7.52 -9.80 -14.73
CA CYS A 22 -8.32 -9.45 -13.56
C CYS A 22 -7.51 -9.51 -12.26
N TYR A 23 -6.70 -10.55 -12.08
CA TYR A 23 -5.77 -10.66 -10.95
C TYR A 23 -4.70 -9.58 -10.98
N GLY A 24 -4.11 -9.29 -12.15
CA GLY A 24 -3.11 -8.25 -12.33
C GLY A 24 -3.65 -6.85 -12.00
N VAL A 25 -4.85 -6.52 -12.51
CA VAL A 25 -5.53 -5.25 -12.22
C VAL A 25 -5.88 -5.16 -10.73
N SER A 26 -6.41 -6.23 -10.13
CA SER A 26 -6.74 -6.23 -8.69
C SER A 26 -5.48 -6.05 -7.82
N ALA A 27 -4.41 -6.78 -8.13
CA ALA A 27 -3.13 -6.66 -7.44
C ALA A 27 -2.52 -5.27 -7.62
N LEU A 28 -2.66 -4.66 -8.81
CA LEU A 28 -2.19 -3.30 -9.08
C LEU A 28 -2.95 -2.27 -8.22
N VAL A 29 -4.29 -2.35 -8.17
CA VAL A 29 -5.13 -1.46 -7.36
C VAL A 29 -4.77 -1.60 -5.87
N LEU A 30 -4.63 -2.83 -5.37
CA LEU A 30 -4.21 -3.08 -3.99
C LEU A 30 -2.81 -2.53 -3.71
N SER A 31 -1.87 -2.69 -4.64
CA SER A 31 -0.50 -2.19 -4.50
C SER A 31 -0.46 -0.66 -4.42
N ILE A 32 -1.26 0.03 -5.26
CA ILE A 32 -1.41 1.48 -5.22
C ILE A 32 -2.02 1.92 -3.89
N LEU A 33 -3.09 1.26 -3.45
CA LEU A 33 -3.76 1.59 -2.19
C LEU A 33 -2.83 1.44 -0.98
N VAL A 34 -2.06 0.34 -0.93
CA VAL A 34 -1.05 0.10 0.11
C VAL A 34 0.07 1.15 0.04
N GLY A 35 0.52 1.51 -1.16
CA GLY A 35 1.52 2.57 -1.37
C GLY A 35 1.05 3.92 -0.83
N VAL A 36 -0.19 4.31 -1.17
CA VAL A 36 -0.82 5.55 -0.67
C VAL A 36 -0.99 5.51 0.84
N ALA A 37 -1.49 4.40 1.40
CA ALA A 37 -1.67 4.24 2.84
C ALA A 37 -0.35 4.34 3.61
N ARG A 38 0.73 3.72 3.10
CA ARG A 38 2.08 3.85 3.67
C ARG A 38 2.61 5.28 3.59
N SER A 39 2.44 5.95 2.45
CA SER A 39 2.87 7.34 2.28
C SER A 39 2.15 8.26 3.27
N ARG A 40 0.84 8.10 3.42
CA ARG A 40 0.02 8.85 4.39
C ARG A 40 0.46 8.60 5.83
N ARG A 41 0.75 7.35 6.21
CA ARG A 41 1.30 7.02 7.54
C ARG A 41 2.61 7.75 7.83
N LYS A 42 3.55 7.73 6.88
CA LYS A 42 4.84 8.44 7.05
C LYS A 42 4.65 9.95 7.23
N GLN A 43 3.74 10.55 6.46
CA GLN A 43 3.43 11.97 6.60
C GLN A 43 2.79 12.29 7.96
N ALA A 44 1.86 11.47 8.43
CA ALA A 44 1.22 11.64 9.74
C ALA A 44 2.23 11.55 10.89
N GLU A 45 3.15 10.59 10.86
CA GLU A 45 4.22 10.46 11.86
C GLU A 45 5.14 11.68 11.91
N GLN A 46 5.50 12.24 10.75
CA GLN A 46 6.31 13.46 10.66
C GLN A 46 5.59 14.67 11.27
N GLN A 47 4.28 14.81 10.99
CA GLN A 47 3.47 15.89 11.56
C GLN A 47 3.35 15.76 13.08
N ILE A 48 3.10 14.54 13.59
CA ILE A 48 3.01 14.27 15.03
C ILE A 48 4.35 14.62 15.72
N ARG A 49 5.49 14.20 15.16
CA ARG A 49 6.81 14.54 15.71
C ARG A 49 7.07 16.05 15.75
N ALA A 50 6.65 16.78 14.72
CA ALA A 50 6.79 18.24 14.68
C ALA A 50 5.95 18.93 15.77
N ILE A 51 4.71 18.46 16.00
CA ILE A 51 3.83 18.98 17.05
C ILE A 51 4.38 18.69 18.45
N VAL A 52 4.84 17.47 18.71
CA VAL A 52 5.43 17.09 20.01
C VAL A 52 6.66 17.95 20.32
N ARG A 53 7.52 18.23 19.33
CA ARG A 53 8.71 19.08 19.53
C ARG A 53 8.34 20.51 19.91
N ARG A 54 7.28 21.06 19.31
CA ARG A 54 6.78 22.41 19.65
C ARG A 54 6.18 22.45 21.06
N LYS A 55 5.38 21.46 21.44
CA LYS A 55 4.82 21.38 22.80
C LYS A 55 5.89 21.32 23.89
N LYS A 56 6.97 20.57 23.67
CA LYS A 56 8.10 20.53 24.62
C LYS A 56 8.77 21.90 24.81
N ALA A 57 8.92 22.69 23.75
CA ALA A 57 9.55 24.02 23.82
C ALA A 57 8.66 25.10 24.49
N SER A 58 7.32 24.97 24.38
CA SER A 58 6.38 25.90 25.03
C SER A 58 6.20 25.61 26.53
N THR A 59 6.32 24.35 26.96
CA THR A 59 6.20 24.00 28.39
C THR A 59 7.42 24.48 29.19
N SER A 60 8.63 24.49 28.61
CA SER A 60 9.83 25.04 29.26
C SER A 60 9.81 26.57 29.42
N SER A 61 8.99 27.28 28.66
CA SER A 61 8.87 28.75 28.73
C SER A 61 7.75 29.23 29.66
N THR A 62 6.86 28.34 30.11
CA THR A 62 5.77 28.68 31.06
C THR A 62 6.16 28.45 32.53
N SER A 63 7.27 27.75 32.81
CA SER A 63 7.77 27.51 34.19
C SER A 63 8.79 28.56 34.67
N GLN A 64 8.84 29.73 34.03
CA GLN A 64 9.79 30.84 34.32
C GLN A 64 9.05 32.14 34.70
N HIS A 65 7.87 32.02 35.34
CA HIS A 65 7.15 33.13 35.97
C HIS A 65 6.48 32.63 37.25
#